data_AF-A0A383CI54-F1
#
_entry.id   AF-A0A383CI54-F1
#
_cell.length_a   1.000
_cell.length_b   1.000
_cell.length_c   1.000
_cell.angle_alpha   90.00
_cell.angle_beta   90.00
_cell.angle_gamma   90.00
#
_symmetry.space_group_name_H-M   'P 1'
#
loop_
_entity.id
_entity.type
_entity.pdbx_description
1 polymer ?
#
loop_
_entity_poly.entity_id
_entity_poly.type
_entity_poly.pdbx_seq_one_letter_code
_entity_poly.pdbx_strand_id
1 'polypeptide(L)'
;AFMYLLSGDAEQARSYSTRALEICQNLKLNSLGDYWSQATTGEAYLIEGELNASLEAYAEAVVMPDAEPAKIATTRTQAIQIASAYEDPMVLEQISGVFPQTGIVACSGHVIDKTDGSVRFPPEVEALAKAEIEAALDKLDCSYGFSSAACGTDILFIEAMLARGGEVHVFLPFNKKDFIETSVRRAGGNWVQRFERALDKAEYVHYVTEEEYLGDDTLFELCNDVLVGFAAMRAHTLDE
;
A
#
# COMPACT_ATOMS: atom_id res chain seq x y z
N ALA A 1 26.53 -7.31 -8.74
CA ALA A 1 26.78 -8.39 -7.77
C ALA A 1 25.56 -9.29 -7.66
N PHE A 2 24.39 -8.72 -7.40
CA PHE A 2 23.09 -9.40 -7.33
C PHE A 2 22.85 -10.52 -8.37
N MET A 3 23.03 -10.24 -9.67
CA MET A 3 22.79 -11.27 -10.71
C MET A 3 23.68 -12.51 -10.58
N TYR A 4 24.93 -12.35 -10.13
CA TYR A 4 25.82 -13.49 -9.87
C TYR A 4 25.33 -14.30 -8.66
N LEU A 5 24.86 -13.62 -7.62
CA LEU A 5 24.25 -14.28 -6.46
C LEU A 5 23.04 -15.13 -6.87
N LEU A 6 22.13 -14.58 -7.68
CA LEU A 6 20.97 -15.33 -8.19
C LEU A 6 21.35 -16.54 -9.04
N SER A 7 22.47 -16.48 -9.76
CA SER A 7 23.01 -17.62 -10.52
C SER A 7 23.74 -18.65 -9.67
N GLY A 8 23.88 -18.43 -8.36
CA GLY A 8 24.62 -19.30 -7.44
C GLY A 8 26.14 -19.12 -7.45
N ASP A 9 26.66 -18.12 -8.14
CA ASP A 9 28.10 -17.80 -8.19
C ASP A 9 28.48 -16.82 -7.07
N ALA A 10 28.60 -17.36 -5.86
CA ALA A 10 28.91 -16.57 -4.67
C ALA A 10 30.30 -15.90 -4.71
N GLU A 11 31.26 -16.47 -5.46
CA GLU A 11 32.59 -15.89 -5.58
C GLU A 11 32.56 -14.62 -6.44
N GLN A 12 31.92 -14.69 -7.61
CA GLN A 12 31.75 -13.51 -8.45
C GLN A 12 30.84 -12.48 -7.78
N ALA A 13 29.77 -12.91 -7.10
CA ALA A 13 28.90 -12.01 -6.36
C ALA A 13 29.70 -11.13 -5.40
N ARG A 14 30.56 -11.73 -4.56
CA ARG A 14 31.43 -11.00 -3.63
C ARG A 14 32.47 -10.13 -4.33
N SER A 15 33.14 -10.65 -5.35
CA SER A 15 34.12 -9.87 -6.13
C SER A 15 33.50 -8.56 -6.68
N TYR A 16 32.31 -8.64 -7.27
CA TYR A 16 31.59 -7.47 -7.77
C TYR A 16 31.00 -6.59 -6.65
N SER A 17 30.60 -7.15 -5.51
CA SER A 17 30.14 -6.38 -4.34
C SER A 17 31.26 -5.53 -3.75
N THR A 18 32.43 -6.12 -3.53
CA THR A 18 33.62 -5.41 -3.06
C THR A 18 33.97 -4.24 -3.98
N ARG A 19 33.94 -4.46 -5.31
CA ARG A 19 34.20 -3.37 -6.28
C ARG A 19 33.11 -2.29 -6.27
N ALA A 20 31.85 -2.68 -6.08
CA ALA A 20 30.74 -1.72 -5.96
C ALA A 20 30.90 -0.85 -4.70
N LEU A 21 31.30 -1.44 -3.57
CA LEU A 21 31.60 -0.70 -2.33
C LEU A 21 32.71 0.32 -2.55
N GLU A 22 33.82 -0.05 -3.18
CA GLU A 22 34.92 0.88 -3.48
C GLU A 22 34.44 2.07 -4.33
N ILE A 23 33.61 1.83 -5.34
CA ILE A 23 33.05 2.89 -6.19
C ILE A 23 32.13 3.81 -5.38
N CYS A 24 31.20 3.23 -4.60
CA CYS A 24 30.24 4.00 -3.82
C CYS A 24 30.90 4.82 -2.71
N GLN A 25 31.90 4.26 -2.03
CA GLN A 25 32.70 4.97 -1.04
C GLN A 25 33.45 6.15 -1.65
N ASN A 26 34.04 5.96 -2.84
CA ASN A 26 34.68 7.07 -3.58
C ASN A 26 33.67 8.16 -3.97
N LEU A 27 32.46 7.80 -4.42
CA LEU A 27 31.41 8.77 -4.71
C LEU A 27 31.01 9.55 -3.45
N LYS A 28 30.82 8.87 -2.32
CA LYS A 28 30.49 9.49 -1.02
C LYS A 28 31.59 10.44 -0.56
N LEU A 29 32.86 10.04 -0.64
CA LEU A 29 34.02 10.87 -0.29
C LEU A 29 34.11 12.15 -1.14
N ASN A 30 33.70 12.09 -2.41
CA ASN A 30 33.69 13.23 -3.31
C ASN A 30 32.38 14.03 -3.27
N SER A 31 31.47 13.76 -2.32
CA SER A 31 30.14 14.40 -2.21
C SER A 31 29.28 14.27 -3.48
N LEU A 32 29.46 13.16 -4.20
CA LEU A 32 28.71 12.77 -5.39
C LEU A 32 27.80 11.56 -5.11
N GLY A 33 27.59 11.22 -3.84
CA GLY A 33 26.70 10.13 -3.45
C GLY A 33 25.23 10.55 -3.58
N ASP A 34 24.46 9.72 -4.27
CA ASP A 34 23.01 9.79 -4.42
C ASP A 34 22.33 8.58 -3.77
N TYR A 35 21.00 8.52 -3.86
CA TYR A 35 20.21 7.39 -3.38
C TYR A 35 20.77 6.04 -3.85
N TRP A 36 21.09 5.91 -5.14
CA TRP A 36 21.52 4.65 -5.72
C TRP A 36 22.88 4.20 -5.22
N SER A 37 23.82 5.12 -5.04
CA SER A 37 25.14 4.81 -4.47
C SER A 37 25.02 4.29 -3.03
N GLN A 38 24.10 4.85 -2.24
CA GLN A 38 23.87 4.44 -0.86
C GLN A 38 23.09 3.12 -0.78
N ALA A 39 22.05 2.94 -1.60
CA ALA A 39 21.34 1.67 -1.74
C ALA A 39 22.27 0.53 -2.20
N THR A 40 23.13 0.79 -3.18
CA THR A 40 24.15 -0.17 -3.66
C THR A 40 25.16 -0.52 -2.57
N THR A 41 25.50 0.43 -1.69
CA THR A 41 26.36 0.17 -0.52
C THR A 41 25.68 -0.81 0.43
N GLY A 42 24.40 -0.62 0.73
CA GLY A 42 23.60 -1.55 1.54
C GLY A 42 23.50 -2.95 0.93
N GLU A 43 23.27 -3.04 -0.39
CA GLU A 43 23.27 -4.30 -1.13
C GLU A 43 24.60 -5.03 -1.01
N ALA A 44 25.70 -4.35 -1.28
CA ALA A 44 27.01 -4.97 -1.27
C ALA A 44 27.39 -5.48 0.13
N TYR A 45 27.11 -4.72 1.19
CA TYR A 45 27.27 -5.23 2.57
C TYR A 45 26.41 -6.45 2.84
N LEU A 46 25.17 -6.48 2.35
CA LEU A 46 24.29 -7.64 2.50
C LEU A 46 24.81 -8.86 1.74
N ILE A 47 25.47 -8.70 0.60
CA ILE A 47 26.05 -9.83 -0.14
C ILE A 47 27.31 -10.37 0.56
N GLU A 48 28.07 -9.51 1.22
CA GLU A 48 29.31 -9.88 1.93
C GLU A 48 29.06 -10.51 3.32
N GLY A 49 27.83 -10.48 3.84
CA GLY A 49 27.52 -11.01 5.19
C GLY A 49 27.49 -9.95 6.29
N GLU A 50 27.72 -8.69 5.96
CA GLU A 50 27.87 -7.58 6.91
C GLU A 50 26.51 -6.94 7.23
N LEU A 51 25.65 -7.68 7.94
CA LEU A 51 24.25 -7.32 8.16
C LEU A 51 24.07 -5.92 8.80
N ASN A 52 24.79 -5.62 9.88
CA ASN A 52 24.63 -4.32 10.56
C ASN A 52 24.97 -3.14 9.64
N ALA A 53 26.08 -3.26 8.89
CA ALA A 53 26.48 -2.23 7.93
C ALA A 53 25.47 -2.10 6.78
N SER A 54 24.86 -3.21 6.35
CA SER A 54 23.78 -3.20 5.37
C SER A 54 22.54 -2.46 5.87
N LEU A 55 22.08 -2.78 7.10
CA LEU A 55 20.92 -2.14 7.73
C LEU A 55 21.11 -0.63 7.86
N GLU A 56 22.28 -0.19 8.35
CA GLU A 56 22.63 1.23 8.44
C GLU A 56 22.63 1.89 7.06
N ALA A 57 23.24 1.26 6.07
CA ALA A 57 23.33 1.82 4.73
C ALA A 57 21.96 1.96 4.04
N TYR A 58 21.08 0.95 4.16
CA TYR A 58 19.71 1.04 3.66
C TYR A 58 18.88 2.08 4.40
N ALA A 59 19.01 2.17 5.73
CA ALA A 59 18.29 3.16 6.53
C ALA A 59 18.71 4.59 6.14
N GLU A 60 20.00 4.82 5.89
CA GLU A 60 20.49 6.09 5.33
C GLU A 60 19.90 6.37 3.95
N ALA A 61 19.81 5.38 3.06
CA ALA A 61 19.28 5.54 1.71
C ALA A 61 17.80 5.96 1.71
N VAL A 62 16.97 5.34 2.54
CA VAL A 62 15.52 5.58 2.62
C VAL A 62 15.17 7.02 3.00
N VAL A 63 16.03 7.71 3.74
CA VAL A 63 15.80 9.09 4.21
C VAL A 63 16.47 10.15 3.34
N MET A 64 17.09 9.77 2.22
CA MET A 64 17.77 10.73 1.33
C MET A 64 16.76 11.62 0.58
N PRO A 65 17.13 12.87 0.24
CA PRO A 65 16.21 13.81 -0.43
C PRO A 65 15.70 13.35 -1.81
N ASP A 66 16.46 12.49 -2.50
CA ASP A 66 16.16 11.93 -3.82
C ASP A 66 15.59 10.48 -3.75
N ALA A 67 15.22 10.02 -2.55
CA ALA A 67 14.58 8.73 -2.30
C ALA A 67 13.09 8.78 -2.71
N GLU A 68 12.82 8.39 -3.95
CA GLU A 68 11.47 8.29 -4.48
C GLU A 68 10.84 6.93 -4.13
N PRO A 69 9.52 6.84 -3.87
CA PRO A 69 8.87 5.58 -3.51
C PRO A 69 9.15 4.41 -4.47
N ALA A 70 9.19 4.69 -5.79
CA ALA A 70 9.50 3.69 -6.81
C ALA A 70 10.95 3.16 -6.70
N LYS A 71 11.93 4.01 -6.35
CA LYS A 71 13.32 3.56 -6.15
C LYS A 71 13.41 2.67 -4.90
N ILE A 72 12.72 3.08 -3.82
CA ILE A 72 12.64 2.34 -2.56
C ILE A 72 12.03 0.96 -2.76
N ALA A 73 10.94 0.86 -3.52
CA ALA A 73 10.30 -0.39 -3.90
C ALA A 73 11.29 -1.37 -4.57
N THR A 74 11.94 -0.92 -5.65
CA THR A 74 12.93 -1.71 -6.38
C THR A 74 14.11 -2.16 -5.50
N THR A 75 14.63 -1.29 -4.64
CA THR A 75 15.72 -1.65 -3.72
C THR A 75 15.26 -2.65 -2.65
N ARG A 76 14.08 -2.46 -2.07
CA ARG A 76 13.49 -3.38 -1.09
C ARG A 76 13.37 -4.78 -1.67
N THR A 77 12.90 -4.91 -2.89
CA THR A 77 12.71 -6.21 -3.56
C THR A 77 14.02 -6.96 -3.75
N GLN A 78 15.06 -6.27 -4.23
CA GLN A 78 16.40 -6.86 -4.35
C GLN A 78 16.96 -7.24 -2.97
N ALA A 79 16.83 -6.37 -1.97
CA ALA A 79 17.30 -6.63 -0.61
C ALA A 79 16.61 -7.86 0.02
N ILE A 80 15.29 -8.00 -0.16
CA ILE A 80 14.52 -9.17 0.29
C ILE A 80 14.98 -10.44 -0.42
N GLN A 81 15.25 -10.38 -1.72
CA GLN A 81 15.73 -11.54 -2.48
C GLN A 81 17.11 -12.00 -1.99
N ILE A 82 18.03 -11.07 -1.70
CA ILE A 82 19.34 -11.38 -1.12
C ILE A 82 19.17 -11.92 0.30
N ALA A 83 18.37 -11.27 1.14
CA ALA A 83 18.12 -11.69 2.52
C ALA A 83 17.47 -13.07 2.61
N SER A 84 16.64 -13.44 1.64
CA SER A 84 16.02 -14.77 1.54
C SER A 84 17.02 -15.90 1.26
N ALA A 85 18.25 -15.58 0.85
CA ALA A 85 19.32 -16.57 0.69
C ALA A 85 20.03 -16.91 2.01
N TYR A 86 19.77 -16.17 3.09
CA TYR A 86 20.30 -16.45 4.42
C TYR A 86 19.50 -17.58 5.10
N GLU A 87 20.19 -18.43 5.86
CA GLU A 87 19.54 -19.48 6.65
C GLU A 87 18.79 -18.92 7.87
N ASP A 88 19.25 -17.78 8.41
CA ASP A 88 18.65 -17.14 9.58
C ASP A 88 17.45 -16.27 9.17
N PRO A 89 16.21 -16.62 9.57
CA PRO A 89 15.02 -15.85 9.23
C PRO A 89 15.02 -14.43 9.82
N MET A 90 15.82 -14.16 10.86
CA MET A 90 15.93 -12.81 11.42
C MET A 90 16.54 -11.82 10.43
N VAL A 91 17.40 -12.27 9.52
CA VAL A 91 18.00 -11.40 8.49
C VAL A 91 16.93 -10.82 7.59
N LEU A 92 16.00 -11.66 7.12
CA LEU A 92 14.88 -11.23 6.29
C LEU A 92 13.97 -10.25 7.03
N GLU A 93 13.64 -10.54 8.29
CA GLU A 93 12.80 -9.66 9.11
C GLU A 93 13.46 -8.28 9.31
N GLN A 94 14.74 -8.27 9.69
CA GLN A 94 15.48 -7.02 9.92
C GLN A 94 15.64 -6.20 8.64
N ILE A 95 16.01 -6.83 7.52
CA ILE A 95 16.15 -6.14 6.22
C ILE A 95 14.80 -5.60 5.75
N SER A 96 13.74 -6.40 5.84
CA SER A 96 12.39 -5.95 5.48
C SER A 96 11.93 -4.76 6.31
N GLY A 97 12.32 -4.71 7.59
CA GLY A 97 11.96 -3.64 8.53
C GLY A 97 12.67 -2.31 8.31
N VAL A 98 13.73 -2.25 7.49
CA VAL A 98 14.40 -0.98 7.16
C VAL A 98 13.59 -0.15 6.16
N PHE A 99 12.86 -0.81 5.28
CA PHE A 99 12.09 -0.13 4.23
C PHE A 99 10.70 0.26 4.75
N PRO A 100 10.19 1.45 4.37
CA PRO A 100 8.85 1.87 4.76
C PRO A 100 7.82 0.89 4.22
N GLN A 101 6.89 0.46 5.09
CA GLN A 101 5.76 -0.35 4.67
C GLN A 101 4.76 0.58 3.99
N THR A 102 4.60 0.45 2.68
CA THR A 102 3.52 1.17 2.01
C THR A 102 2.25 0.34 2.14
N GLY A 103 1.44 0.63 3.16
CA GLY A 103 0.21 -0.11 3.40
C GLY A 103 -0.83 0.15 2.31
N ILE A 104 -1.28 -0.91 1.65
CA ILE A 104 -2.41 -0.89 0.72
C ILE A 104 -3.57 -1.63 1.37
N VAL A 105 -4.75 -1.01 1.38
CA VAL A 105 -5.95 -1.62 1.94
C VAL A 105 -7.10 -1.55 0.95
N ALA A 106 -7.62 -2.73 0.60
CA ALA A 106 -8.95 -2.88 0.05
C ALA A 106 -9.96 -3.03 1.20
N CYS A 107 -10.93 -2.13 1.26
CA CYS A 107 -11.95 -2.11 2.31
C CYS A 107 -13.34 -2.32 1.70
N SER A 108 -14.07 -3.30 2.24
CA SER A 108 -15.48 -3.53 1.96
C SER A 108 -16.14 -3.94 3.27
N GLY A 109 -17.33 -3.42 3.54
CA GLY A 109 -18.01 -3.70 4.80
C GLY A 109 -19.51 -3.48 4.76
N HIS A 110 -20.10 -3.51 5.95
CA HIS A 110 -21.54 -3.40 6.08
C HIS A 110 -22.00 -1.95 5.88
N VAL A 111 -23.21 -1.83 5.31
CA VAL A 111 -23.93 -0.56 5.34
C VAL A 111 -24.62 -0.35 6.67
N ILE A 112 -24.84 0.92 7.05
CA ILE A 112 -25.63 1.24 8.24
C ILE A 112 -27.02 0.58 8.13
N ASP A 113 -27.42 -0.07 9.21
CA ASP A 113 -28.69 -0.77 9.29
C ASP A 113 -29.87 0.18 9.10
N LYS A 114 -30.94 -0.34 8.49
CA LYS A 114 -32.25 0.30 8.53
C LYS A 114 -32.87 0.08 9.90
N THR A 115 -33.91 0.86 10.21
CA THR A 115 -34.69 0.71 11.45
C THR A 115 -35.38 -0.66 11.55
N ASP A 116 -35.53 -1.38 10.44
CA ASP A 116 -36.09 -2.72 10.34
C ASP A 116 -35.05 -3.74 9.85
N GLY A 117 -34.99 -4.91 10.50
CA GLY A 117 -34.14 -6.03 10.09
C GLY A 117 -33.19 -6.54 11.17
N SER A 118 -32.21 -7.34 10.76
CA SER A 118 -31.15 -7.84 11.64
C SER A 118 -30.15 -6.73 11.96
N VAL A 119 -29.83 -6.58 13.24
CA VAL A 119 -28.83 -5.61 13.72
C VAL A 119 -27.44 -6.16 13.41
N ARG A 120 -26.72 -5.50 12.50
CA ARG A 120 -25.33 -5.79 12.11
C ARG A 120 -24.44 -4.56 12.25
N PHE A 121 -24.87 -3.42 11.72
CA PHE A 121 -24.18 -2.13 11.85
C PHE A 121 -25.16 -1.01 12.22
N PRO A 122 -25.58 -0.95 13.50
CA PRO A 122 -26.52 0.05 13.96
C PRO A 122 -25.88 1.46 13.99
N PRO A 123 -26.63 2.55 13.76
CA PRO A 123 -26.09 3.91 13.71
C PRO A 123 -25.30 4.31 14.96
N GLU A 124 -25.65 3.79 16.13
CA GLU A 124 -25.03 4.14 17.42
C GLU A 124 -23.56 3.70 17.51
N VAL A 125 -23.15 2.72 16.72
CA VAL A 125 -21.75 2.24 16.71
C VAL A 125 -20.90 2.86 15.60
N GLU A 126 -21.44 3.82 14.83
CA GLU A 126 -20.70 4.51 13.76
C GLU A 126 -19.37 5.11 14.25
N ALA A 127 -19.42 5.84 15.37
CA ALA A 127 -18.23 6.48 15.93
C ALA A 127 -17.18 5.47 16.43
N LEU A 128 -17.64 4.34 17.00
CA LEU A 128 -16.76 3.27 17.43
C LEU A 128 -16.11 2.58 16.23
N ALA A 129 -16.90 2.23 15.21
CA ALA A 129 -16.40 1.64 13.98
C ALA A 129 -15.37 2.55 13.29
N LYS A 130 -15.61 3.87 13.27
CA LYS A 130 -14.64 4.84 12.76
C LYS A 130 -13.32 4.79 13.50
N ALA A 131 -13.34 4.80 14.84
CA ALA A 131 -12.14 4.75 15.65
C ALA A 131 -11.34 3.45 15.43
N GLU A 132 -12.02 2.31 15.30
CA GLU A 132 -11.37 1.03 15.01
C GLU A 132 -10.74 1.01 13.61
N ILE A 133 -11.42 1.59 12.61
CA ILE A 133 -10.86 1.74 11.25
C ILE A 133 -9.63 2.65 11.28
N GLU A 134 -9.69 3.78 11.99
CA GLU A 134 -8.55 4.69 12.15
C GLU A 134 -7.35 3.96 12.78
N ALA A 135 -7.56 3.24 13.89
CA ALA A 135 -6.53 2.48 14.57
C ALA A 135 -5.94 1.35 13.70
N ALA A 136 -6.78 0.64 12.94
CA ALA A 136 -6.32 -0.42 12.04
C ALA A 136 -5.41 0.15 10.94
N LEU A 137 -5.78 1.30 10.37
CA LEU A 137 -5.01 1.92 9.29
C LEU A 137 -3.71 2.55 9.78
N ASP A 138 -3.67 3.06 11.01
CA ASP A 138 -2.43 3.53 11.64
C ASP A 138 -1.45 2.36 11.88
N LYS A 139 -1.97 1.20 12.30
CA LYS A 139 -1.16 -0.01 12.47
C LYS A 139 -0.60 -0.55 11.15
N LEU A 140 -1.35 -0.37 10.06
CA LEU A 140 -0.97 -0.85 8.72
C LEU A 140 -0.11 0.16 7.95
N ASP A 141 0.14 1.35 8.49
CA ASP A 141 0.79 2.47 7.81
C ASP A 141 0.21 2.72 6.40
N CYS A 142 -1.12 2.72 6.34
CA CYS A 142 -1.84 2.69 5.07
C CYS A 142 -1.78 4.04 4.34
N SER A 143 -1.24 4.01 3.12
CA SER A 143 -1.12 5.17 2.23
C SER A 143 -2.06 5.09 1.03
N TYR A 144 -2.53 3.90 0.64
CA TYR A 144 -3.42 3.70 -0.51
C TYR A 144 -4.67 2.90 -0.10
N GLY A 145 -5.84 3.46 -0.38
CA GLY A 145 -7.13 2.88 -0.01
C GLY A 145 -8.02 2.63 -1.22
N PHE A 146 -8.63 1.45 -1.27
CA PHE A 146 -9.56 1.03 -2.31
C PHE A 146 -10.88 0.66 -1.63
N SER A 147 -11.97 1.32 -1.98
CA SER A 147 -13.27 0.99 -1.39
C SER A 147 -14.41 1.33 -2.34
N SER A 148 -15.57 0.72 -2.11
CA SER A 148 -16.82 1.32 -2.57
C SER A 148 -17.16 2.50 -1.66
N ALA A 149 -18.11 3.35 -2.02
CA ALA A 149 -18.50 4.50 -1.19
C ALA A 149 -19.91 4.32 -0.59
N ALA A 150 -20.27 3.12 -0.16
CA ALA A 150 -21.56 2.89 0.49
C ALA A 150 -21.64 3.60 1.86
N CYS A 151 -22.85 3.88 2.36
CA CYS A 151 -23.00 4.39 3.73
C CYS A 151 -22.51 3.36 4.74
N GLY A 152 -21.87 3.78 5.84
CA GLY A 152 -21.24 2.85 6.79
C GLY A 152 -19.74 2.67 6.53
N THR A 153 -19.27 1.41 6.50
CA THR A 153 -17.83 1.07 6.61
C THR A 153 -17.00 1.78 5.55
N ASP A 154 -17.45 1.69 4.30
CA ASP A 154 -16.86 2.28 3.10
C ASP A 154 -16.57 3.79 3.24
N ILE A 155 -17.59 4.61 3.49
CA ILE A 155 -17.40 6.06 3.67
C ILE A 155 -16.56 6.37 4.91
N LEU A 156 -16.71 5.62 6.01
CA LEU A 156 -15.88 5.81 7.21
C LEU A 156 -14.40 5.55 6.93
N PHE A 157 -14.11 4.50 6.16
CA PHE A 157 -12.77 4.17 5.69
C PHE A 157 -12.21 5.26 4.78
N ILE A 158 -12.97 5.71 3.77
CA ILE A 158 -12.53 6.78 2.86
C ILE A 158 -12.23 8.06 3.64
N GLU A 159 -13.09 8.44 4.59
CA GLU A 159 -12.84 9.61 5.43
C GLU A 159 -11.58 9.48 6.29
N ALA A 160 -11.34 8.32 6.88
CA ALA A 160 -10.15 8.06 7.68
C ALA A 160 -8.88 8.13 6.82
N MET A 161 -8.89 7.52 5.62
CA MET A 161 -7.81 7.60 4.65
C MET A 161 -7.49 9.04 4.23
N LEU A 162 -8.51 9.80 3.85
CA LEU A 162 -8.34 11.20 3.46
C LEU A 162 -7.84 12.08 4.62
N ALA A 163 -8.26 11.79 5.86
CA ALA A 163 -7.82 12.56 7.03
C ALA A 163 -6.32 12.39 7.33
N ARG A 164 -5.74 11.23 6.99
CA ARG A 164 -4.29 10.98 7.10
C ARG A 164 -3.49 11.35 5.85
N GLY A 165 -4.14 11.93 4.84
CA GLY A 165 -3.47 12.30 3.59
C GLY A 165 -3.17 11.12 2.65
N GLY A 166 -3.83 9.98 2.85
CA GLY A 166 -3.71 8.83 1.96
C GLY A 166 -4.46 9.03 0.64
N GLU A 167 -4.01 8.34 -0.39
CA GLU A 167 -4.65 8.28 -1.71
C GLU A 167 -5.82 7.31 -1.68
N VAL A 168 -6.96 7.67 -2.28
CA VAL A 168 -8.17 6.85 -2.28
C VAL A 168 -8.71 6.67 -3.68
N HIS A 169 -8.97 5.42 -4.04
CA HIS A 169 -9.69 5.04 -5.25
C HIS A 169 -11.07 4.51 -4.89
N VAL A 170 -12.11 5.12 -5.45
CA VAL A 170 -13.50 4.72 -5.25
C VAL A 170 -13.97 3.90 -6.43
N PHE A 171 -14.62 2.76 -6.17
CA PHE A 171 -15.21 1.91 -7.20
C PHE A 171 -16.73 1.92 -7.06
N LEU A 172 -17.43 2.20 -8.16
CA LEU A 172 -18.87 2.14 -8.24
C LEU A 172 -19.28 1.01 -9.21
N PRO A 173 -20.17 0.10 -8.78
CA PRO A 173 -20.58 -1.06 -9.57
C PRO A 173 -21.40 -0.69 -10.80
N PHE A 174 -22.07 0.46 -10.77
CA PHE A 174 -22.98 0.98 -11.79
C PHE A 174 -23.12 2.49 -11.62
N ASN A 175 -24.02 3.14 -12.36
CA ASN A 175 -24.16 4.59 -12.32
C ASN A 175 -24.35 5.15 -10.90
N LYS A 176 -23.84 6.37 -10.71
CA LYS A 176 -23.84 7.08 -9.42
C LYS A 176 -25.24 7.26 -8.83
N LYS A 177 -26.23 7.55 -9.68
CA LYS A 177 -27.59 7.86 -9.24
C LYS A 177 -28.22 6.65 -8.55
N ASP A 178 -28.14 5.49 -9.18
CA ASP A 178 -28.69 4.25 -8.63
C ASP A 178 -27.90 3.80 -7.39
N PHE A 179 -26.58 4.05 -7.37
CA PHE A 179 -25.76 3.70 -6.21
C PHE A 179 -26.13 4.54 -4.99
N ILE A 180 -26.41 5.84 -5.17
CA ILE A 180 -26.91 6.69 -4.10
C ILE A 180 -28.20 6.12 -3.52
N GLU A 181 -29.16 5.72 -4.34
CA GLU A 181 -30.44 5.23 -3.84
C GLU A 181 -30.31 3.86 -3.16
N THR A 182 -29.52 2.96 -3.74
CA THR A 182 -29.40 1.57 -3.26
C THR A 182 -28.49 1.42 -2.05
N SER A 183 -27.39 2.19 -1.98
CA SER A 183 -26.27 1.93 -1.07
C SER A 183 -25.89 3.10 -0.17
N VAL A 184 -26.45 4.30 -0.38
CA VAL A 184 -26.09 5.50 0.40
C VAL A 184 -27.30 6.08 1.15
N ARG A 185 -28.33 6.53 0.42
CA ARG A 185 -29.50 7.23 0.95
C ARG A 185 -30.31 6.37 1.92
N ARG A 186 -30.25 5.05 1.79
CA ARG A 186 -30.95 4.08 2.64
C ARG A 186 -30.75 4.28 4.14
N ALA A 187 -29.63 4.86 4.56
CA ALA A 187 -29.31 5.13 5.97
C ALA A 187 -29.80 6.51 6.47
N GLY A 188 -30.33 7.36 5.58
CA GLY A 188 -30.78 8.71 5.91
C GLY A 188 -29.64 9.66 6.27
N GLY A 189 -29.94 10.66 7.11
CA GLY A 189 -28.95 11.59 7.65
C GLY A 189 -28.15 12.36 6.57
N ASN A 190 -26.85 12.49 6.78
CA ASN A 190 -25.93 13.22 5.91
C ASN A 190 -25.09 12.31 4.99
N TRP A 191 -25.41 11.02 4.87
CA TRP A 191 -24.60 10.05 4.13
C TRP A 191 -24.42 10.43 2.66
N VAL A 192 -25.44 10.99 2.00
CA VAL A 192 -25.32 11.47 0.61
C VAL A 192 -24.32 12.61 0.50
N GLN A 193 -24.31 13.55 1.45
CA GLN A 193 -23.33 14.64 1.47
C GLN A 193 -21.90 14.12 1.68
N ARG A 194 -21.74 13.10 2.54
CA ARG A 194 -20.44 12.46 2.80
C ARG A 194 -19.95 11.68 1.60
N PHE A 195 -20.85 10.96 0.91
CA PHE A 195 -20.57 10.29 -0.36
C PHE A 195 -20.06 11.26 -1.42
N GLU A 196 -20.77 12.37 -1.66
CA GLU A 196 -20.35 13.38 -2.63
C GLU A 196 -18.96 13.93 -2.29
N ARG A 197 -18.71 14.27 -1.02
CA ARG A 197 -17.41 14.73 -0.55
C ARG A 197 -16.31 13.67 -0.69
N ALA A 198 -16.64 12.39 -0.52
CA ALA A 198 -15.70 11.29 -0.69
C ALA A 198 -15.27 11.16 -2.16
N LEU A 199 -16.23 11.21 -3.09
CA LEU A 199 -15.97 11.18 -4.53
C LEU A 199 -15.17 12.42 -4.99
N ASP A 200 -15.52 13.60 -4.51
CA ASP A 200 -14.83 14.86 -4.87
C ASP A 200 -13.35 14.88 -4.44
N LYS A 201 -13.00 14.09 -3.42
CA LYS A 201 -11.65 14.01 -2.85
C LYS A 201 -10.91 12.73 -3.21
N ALA A 202 -11.58 11.76 -3.83
CA ALA A 202 -10.94 10.56 -4.33
C ALA A 202 -10.00 10.94 -5.47
N GLU A 203 -8.86 10.25 -5.54
CA GLU A 203 -7.91 10.44 -6.64
C GLU A 203 -8.54 9.96 -7.96
N TYR A 204 -9.27 8.84 -7.89
CA TYR A 204 -10.07 8.33 -9.01
C TYR A 204 -11.40 7.75 -8.54
N VAL A 205 -12.42 7.94 -9.38
CA VAL A 205 -13.72 7.26 -9.29
C VAL A 205 -13.88 6.36 -10.51
N HIS A 206 -13.86 5.05 -10.27
CA HIS A 206 -13.98 4.01 -11.29
C HIS A 206 -15.43 3.54 -11.36
N TYR A 207 -15.97 3.47 -12.57
CA TYR A 207 -17.25 2.83 -12.83
C TYR A 207 -17.00 1.49 -13.51
N VAL A 208 -17.45 0.39 -12.89
CA VAL A 208 -17.38 -0.94 -13.51
C VAL A 208 -18.27 -0.98 -14.75
N THR A 209 -19.44 -0.36 -14.65
CA THR A 209 -20.29 0.01 -15.78
C THR A 209 -20.95 1.36 -15.51
N GLU A 210 -21.29 2.09 -16.56
CA GLU A 210 -22.05 3.33 -16.48
C GLU A 210 -23.57 3.11 -16.59
N GLU A 211 -24.00 1.85 -16.71
CA GLU A 211 -25.41 1.46 -16.85
C GLU A 211 -26.18 1.49 -15.51
N GLU A 212 -27.51 1.30 -15.58
CA GLU A 212 -28.41 1.19 -14.43
C GLU A 212 -28.22 -0.13 -13.66
N TYR A 213 -28.52 -0.10 -12.36
CA TYR A 213 -28.38 -1.28 -11.48
C TYR A 213 -29.35 -2.41 -11.86
N LEU A 214 -30.58 -2.05 -12.25
CA LEU A 214 -31.67 -2.97 -12.62
C LEU A 214 -31.97 -4.10 -11.61
N GLY A 215 -31.45 -4.01 -10.37
CA GLY A 215 -31.62 -5.02 -9.34
C GLY A 215 -30.73 -6.25 -9.49
N ASP A 216 -29.64 -6.16 -10.27
CA ASP A 216 -28.71 -7.28 -10.48
C ASP A 216 -27.53 -7.21 -9.49
N ASP A 217 -27.58 -8.02 -8.45
CA ASP A 217 -26.56 -8.07 -7.39
C ASP A 217 -25.18 -8.54 -7.90
N THR A 218 -25.10 -9.18 -9.08
CA THR A 218 -23.81 -9.59 -9.67
C THR A 218 -22.91 -8.39 -9.99
N LEU A 219 -23.50 -7.20 -10.17
CA LEU A 219 -22.74 -5.97 -10.37
C LEU A 219 -21.93 -5.58 -9.13
N PHE A 220 -22.42 -5.86 -7.92
CA PHE A 220 -21.67 -5.66 -6.69
C PHE A 220 -20.52 -6.66 -6.55
N GLU A 221 -20.77 -7.93 -6.89
CA GLU A 221 -19.75 -8.99 -6.86
C GLU A 221 -18.59 -8.66 -7.81
N LEU A 222 -18.92 -8.33 -9.07
CA LEU A 222 -17.94 -7.92 -10.07
C LEU A 222 -17.15 -6.68 -9.62
N CYS A 223 -17.82 -5.72 -9.00
CA CYS A 223 -17.15 -4.52 -8.47
C CYS A 223 -16.14 -4.84 -7.38
N ASN A 224 -16.46 -5.77 -6.48
CA ASN A 224 -15.51 -6.22 -5.46
C ASN A 224 -14.30 -6.93 -6.08
N ASP A 225 -14.52 -7.77 -7.10
CA ASP A 225 -13.43 -8.45 -7.81
C ASP A 225 -12.50 -7.44 -8.51
N VAL A 226 -13.06 -6.44 -9.20
CA VAL A 226 -12.29 -5.37 -9.84
C VAL A 226 -11.51 -4.57 -8.80
N LEU A 227 -12.15 -4.15 -7.71
CA LEU A 227 -11.53 -3.39 -6.62
C LEU A 227 -10.33 -4.14 -6.02
N VAL A 228 -10.51 -5.43 -5.68
CA VAL A 228 -9.43 -6.26 -5.13
C VAL A 228 -8.33 -6.47 -6.15
N GLY A 229 -8.68 -6.67 -7.43
CA GLY A 229 -7.71 -6.76 -8.52
C GLY A 229 -6.84 -5.52 -8.64
N PHE A 230 -7.43 -4.31 -8.56
CA PHE A 230 -6.69 -3.05 -8.56
C PHE A 230 -5.76 -2.90 -7.35
N ALA A 231 -6.23 -3.27 -6.16
CA ALA A 231 -5.40 -3.25 -4.95
C ALA A 231 -4.19 -4.20 -5.08
N ALA A 232 -4.40 -5.41 -5.61
CA ALA A 232 -3.33 -6.39 -5.85
C ALA A 232 -2.34 -5.91 -6.93
N MET A 233 -2.83 -5.32 -8.01
CA MET A 233 -1.96 -4.71 -9.04
C MET A 233 -1.13 -3.57 -8.45
N ARG A 234 -1.71 -2.70 -7.62
CA ARG A 234 -0.97 -1.63 -6.95
C ARG A 234 0.09 -2.19 -6.00
N ALA A 235 -0.24 -3.26 -5.27
CA ALA A 235 0.73 -3.96 -4.42
C ALA A 235 1.93 -4.46 -5.23
N HIS A 236 1.67 -5.13 -6.36
CA HIS A 236 2.74 -5.58 -7.25
C HIS A 236 3.62 -4.43 -7.75
N THR A 237 3.04 -3.30 -8.16
CA THR A 237 3.85 -2.15 -8.61
C THR A 237 4.67 -1.48 -7.52
N LEU A 238 4.35 -1.70 -6.24
CA LEU A 238 5.12 -1.21 -5.10
C LEU A 238 6.11 -2.25 -4.54
N ASP A 239 6.00 -3.50 -5.01
CA ASP A 239 6.97 -4.57 -4.82
C ASP A 239 7.91 -4.71 -6.06
N GLU A 240 7.75 -3.90 -7.11
CA GLU A 240 8.67 -3.81 -8.27
C GLU A 240 9.53 -2.55 -8.19
#